data_AF-A0A7V9RRH5-F1
#
_entry.id   AF-A0A7V9RRH5-F1
#
_cell.length_a   1.000
_cell.length_b   1.000
_cell.length_c   1.000
_cell.angle_alpha   90.00
_cell.angle_beta   90.00
_cell.angle_gamma   90.00
#
_symmetry.space_group_name_H-M   'P 1'
#
loop_
_entity.id
_entity.type
_entity.pdbx_description
1 polymer ?
#
loop_
_entity_poly.entity_id
_entity_poly.type
_entity_poly.pdbx_seq_one_letter_code
_entity_poly.pdbx_strand_id
1 'polypeptide(L)'
;MTGSLARRAGRALTAGTLASAVTAAVVLSAEAVLAVRREYVDPNTAPAVQGEFGDTAGREVRLVILGDSTGAGVGVEAVGQSLGGQLAQRLARRGWRIRLAGVAVSGSRCRDLGPQVSQALLGRPDIAVICIGANDALRGASLASIRRDLGRAVDRLVSSGVQTFVGTCPDLGASGALDQP
;
A
#
# COMPACT_ATOMS: atom_id res chain seq x y z
N MET A 1 58.53 37.64 10.52
CA MET A 1 57.17 37.59 11.12
C MET A 1 56.17 36.74 10.32
N THR A 2 56.61 35.84 9.43
CA THR A 2 55.75 35.10 8.48
C THR A 2 55.31 33.71 8.95
N GLY A 3 55.94 33.14 9.98
CA GLY A 3 55.70 31.75 10.42
C GLY A 3 54.55 31.52 11.40
N SER A 4 53.84 32.55 11.88
CA SER A 4 52.73 32.40 12.84
C SER A 4 51.35 32.35 12.16
N LEU A 5 51.20 33.00 11.00
CA LEU A 5 49.95 33.05 10.24
C LEU A 5 49.65 31.73 9.53
N ALA A 6 50.66 31.08 8.94
CA ALA A 6 50.50 29.76 8.30
C ALA A 6 50.08 28.66 9.30
N ARG A 7 50.60 28.72 10.54
CA ARG A 7 50.22 27.78 11.63
C ARG A 7 48.81 28.02 12.18
N ARG A 8 48.33 29.27 12.18
CA ARG A 8 46.94 29.61 12.56
C ARG A 8 45.94 29.21 11.48
N ALA A 9 46.28 29.41 10.20
CA ALA A 9 45.45 28.99 9.07
C ALA A 9 45.30 27.45 9.00
N GLY A 10 46.40 26.69 9.20
CA GLY A 10 46.36 25.23 9.23
C GLY A 10 45.50 24.66 10.36
N ARG A 11 45.57 25.23 11.56
CA ARG A 11 44.74 24.83 12.72
C ARG A 11 43.26 25.18 12.53
N ALA A 12 42.96 26.31 11.91
CA ALA A 12 41.58 26.73 11.62
C ALA A 12 40.92 25.82 10.56
N LEU A 13 41.66 25.41 9.53
CA LEU A 13 41.19 24.48 8.50
C LEU A 13 40.93 23.08 9.07
N THR A 14 41.82 22.55 9.92
CA THR A 14 41.62 21.24 10.59
C THR A 14 40.49 21.27 11.63
N ALA A 15 40.31 22.39 12.33
CA ALA A 15 39.21 22.54 13.29
C ALA A 15 37.85 22.67 12.57
N GLY A 16 37.81 23.37 11.43
CA GLY A 16 36.63 23.47 10.59
C GLY A 16 36.15 22.11 10.07
N THR A 17 37.05 21.29 9.52
CA THR A 17 36.69 19.95 9.01
C THR A 17 36.27 18.98 10.10
N LEU A 18 36.92 19.01 11.27
CA LEU A 18 36.50 18.22 12.43
C LEU A 18 35.12 18.64 12.94
N ALA A 19 34.85 19.95 13.03
CA ALA A 19 33.53 20.44 13.43
C ALA A 19 32.43 19.98 12.45
N SER A 20 32.68 20.06 11.14
CA SER A 20 31.74 19.58 10.11
C SER A 20 31.48 18.07 10.22
N ALA A 21 32.53 17.27 10.44
CA ALA A 21 32.39 15.81 10.58
C ALA A 21 31.59 15.44 11.84
N VAL A 22 31.81 16.14 12.96
CA VAL A 22 31.05 15.94 14.19
C VAL A 22 29.59 16.33 14.00
N THR A 23 29.30 17.47 13.37
CA THR A 23 27.92 17.88 13.08
C THR A 23 27.22 16.86 12.18
N ALA A 24 27.86 16.38 11.11
CA ALA A 24 27.29 15.36 10.24
C ALA A 24 27.03 14.05 10.99
N ALA A 25 27.97 13.60 11.83
CA ALA A 25 27.80 12.40 12.64
C ALA A 25 26.63 12.54 13.63
N VAL A 26 26.46 13.71 14.27
CA VAL A 26 25.34 13.98 15.17
C VAL A 26 24.00 13.95 14.42
N VAL A 27 23.92 14.60 13.26
CA VAL A 27 22.69 14.61 12.44
C VAL A 27 22.34 13.19 11.98
N LEU A 28 23.31 12.45 11.43
CA LEU A 28 23.07 11.06 11.00
C LEU A 28 22.70 10.16 12.16
N SER A 29 23.30 10.35 13.33
CA SER A 29 22.94 9.59 14.54
C SER A 29 21.53 9.93 15.01
N ALA A 30 21.16 11.21 14.97
CA ALA A 30 19.80 11.64 15.32
C ALA A 30 18.78 11.06 14.34
N GLU A 31 19.01 11.13 13.03
CA GLU A 31 18.16 10.53 11.99
C GLU A 31 18.09 9.00 12.14
N ALA A 32 19.20 8.32 12.42
CA ALA A 32 19.21 6.88 12.67
C ALA A 32 18.40 6.52 13.92
N VAL A 33 18.53 7.30 15.00
CA VAL A 33 17.73 7.11 16.22
C VAL A 33 16.25 7.35 15.94
N LEU A 34 15.90 8.40 15.20
CA LEU A 34 14.51 8.68 14.81
C LEU A 34 13.94 7.58 13.91
N ALA A 35 14.73 7.07 12.96
CA ALA A 35 14.33 6.00 12.05
C ALA A 35 14.14 4.67 12.79
N VAL A 36 15.04 4.31 13.72
CA VAL A 36 14.96 3.07 14.51
C VAL A 36 13.86 3.15 15.57
N ARG A 37 13.57 4.34 16.09
CA ARG A 37 12.46 4.56 17.04
C ARG A 37 11.12 4.80 16.36
N ARG A 38 11.09 4.91 15.03
CA ARG A 38 9.84 5.05 14.30
C ARG A 38 9.09 3.73 14.41
N GLU A 39 7.92 3.78 15.00
CA GLU A 39 7.01 2.65 15.04
C GLU A 39 6.49 2.43 13.61
N TYR A 40 7.14 1.53 12.88
CA TYR A 40 6.62 1.07 11.60
C TYR A 40 5.50 0.10 11.87
N VAL A 41 4.36 0.30 11.20
CA VAL A 41 3.31 -0.71 11.20
C VAL A 41 3.88 -1.97 10.58
N ASP A 42 3.80 -3.08 11.30
CA ASP A 42 4.25 -4.37 10.80
C ASP A 42 3.52 -4.67 9.47
N PRO A 43 4.24 -4.83 8.35
CA PRO A 43 3.63 -5.06 7.04
C PRO A 43 2.88 -6.40 6.95
N ASN A 44 3.03 -7.27 7.96
CA ASN A 44 2.33 -8.54 8.08
C ASN A 44 1.10 -8.46 8.98
N THR A 45 0.91 -7.34 9.68
CA THR A 45 -0.23 -7.13 10.57
C THR A 45 -1.30 -6.31 9.85
N ALA A 46 -2.45 -6.94 9.62
CA ALA A 46 -3.64 -6.30 9.08
C ALA A 46 -4.89 -6.90 9.77
N PRO A 47 -5.95 -6.11 9.99
CA PRO A 47 -7.20 -6.64 10.50
C PRO A 47 -7.83 -7.58 9.47
N ALA A 48 -8.60 -8.56 9.93
CA ALA A 48 -9.40 -9.37 9.02
C ALA A 48 -10.47 -8.49 8.36
N VAL A 49 -10.30 -8.14 7.07
CA VAL A 49 -11.20 -7.25 6.32
C VAL A 49 -12.51 -7.96 5.99
N GLN A 50 -13.35 -8.17 7.00
CA GLN A 50 -14.62 -8.86 6.91
C GLN A 50 -15.61 -8.31 7.94
N GLY A 51 -16.90 -8.40 7.64
CA GLY A 51 -17.94 -7.96 8.57
C GLY A 51 -19.28 -7.67 7.91
N GLU A 52 -20.27 -7.36 8.72
CA GLU A 52 -21.59 -6.91 8.25
C GLU A 52 -21.80 -5.44 8.63
N PHE A 53 -22.37 -4.66 7.71
CA PHE A 53 -22.59 -3.23 7.87
C PHE A 53 -24.00 -2.84 7.41
N GLY A 54 -24.63 -1.91 8.11
CA GLY A 54 -25.98 -1.42 7.79
C GLY A 54 -27.10 -2.17 8.53
N ASP A 55 -28.33 -1.77 8.26
CA ASP A 55 -29.54 -2.34 8.86
C ASP A 55 -29.81 -3.74 8.30
N THR A 56 -30.23 -4.68 9.14
CA THR A 56 -30.60 -6.04 8.72
C THR A 56 -31.84 -6.08 7.83
N ALA A 57 -32.69 -5.05 7.87
CA ALA A 57 -33.82 -4.87 6.97
C ALA A 57 -33.42 -4.34 5.57
N GLY A 58 -32.19 -3.86 5.40
CA GLY A 58 -31.69 -3.37 4.12
C GLY A 58 -31.48 -4.50 3.09
N ARG A 59 -31.55 -4.16 1.80
CA ARG A 59 -31.22 -5.12 0.73
C ARG A 59 -29.76 -5.52 0.85
N GLU A 60 -29.51 -6.83 0.91
CA GLU A 60 -28.17 -7.39 1.02
C GLU A 60 -27.36 -7.19 -0.27
N VAL A 61 -26.09 -6.81 -0.10
CA VAL A 61 -25.06 -6.78 -1.13
C VAL A 61 -23.79 -7.40 -0.56
N ARG A 62 -23.23 -8.39 -1.26
CA ARG A 62 -21.97 -9.04 -0.93
C ARG A 62 -20.84 -8.35 -1.66
N LEU A 63 -19.97 -7.71 -0.87
CA LEU A 63 -18.80 -6.97 -1.35
C LEU A 63 -17.55 -7.76 -1.02
N VAL A 64 -16.73 -8.04 -2.02
CA VAL A 64 -15.42 -8.68 -1.83
C VAL A 64 -14.27 -7.74 -2.24
N ILE A 65 -13.23 -7.69 -1.42
CA ILE A 65 -11.97 -6.98 -1.72
C ILE A 65 -10.88 -8.00 -2.03
N LEU A 66 -10.23 -7.83 -3.18
CA LEU A 66 -9.07 -8.61 -3.64
C LEU A 66 -7.90 -7.67 -3.85
N GLY A 67 -6.67 -8.18 -3.85
CA GLY A 67 -5.52 -7.36 -4.13
C GLY A 67 -4.25 -7.65 -3.33
N ASP A 68 -3.47 -6.60 -3.14
CA ASP A 68 -2.25 -6.55 -2.34
C ASP A 68 -2.50 -6.01 -0.91
N SER A 69 -1.46 -5.42 -0.31
CA SER A 69 -1.51 -4.80 1.02
C SER A 69 -2.58 -3.72 1.15
N THR A 70 -2.88 -3.00 0.06
CA THR A 70 -3.92 -1.97 0.03
C THR A 70 -5.31 -2.58 0.26
N GLY A 71 -5.61 -3.68 -0.44
CA GLY A 71 -6.86 -4.40 -0.27
C GLY A 71 -6.94 -5.14 1.07
N ALA A 72 -5.79 -5.64 1.55
CA ALA A 72 -5.69 -6.36 2.81
C ALA A 72 -5.82 -5.45 4.05
N GLY A 73 -5.70 -4.13 3.89
CA GLY A 73 -5.76 -3.19 5.01
C GLY A 73 -4.49 -3.19 5.87
N VAL A 74 -3.32 -3.42 5.25
CA VAL A 74 -2.04 -3.24 5.97
C VAL A 74 -1.90 -1.77 6.36
N GLY A 75 -1.48 -1.51 7.59
CA GLY A 75 -1.32 -0.13 8.08
C GLY A 75 -2.52 0.42 8.85
N VAL A 76 -3.64 -0.30 8.92
CA VAL A 76 -4.82 0.10 9.69
C VAL A 76 -5.06 -0.81 10.89
N GLU A 77 -5.70 -0.30 11.94
CA GLU A 77 -5.94 -1.04 13.18
C GLU A 77 -7.29 -1.76 13.17
N ALA A 78 -8.28 -1.20 12.47
CA ALA A 78 -9.64 -1.70 12.45
C ALA A 78 -10.20 -1.85 11.03
N VAL A 79 -11.11 -2.82 10.85
CA VAL A 79 -11.78 -3.07 9.56
C VAL A 79 -12.41 -1.79 9.00
N GLY A 80 -13.03 -0.96 9.84
CA GLY A 80 -13.66 0.29 9.42
C GLY A 80 -12.72 1.33 8.81
N GLN A 81 -11.41 1.22 9.04
CA GLN A 81 -10.37 2.08 8.48
C GLN A 81 -9.84 1.52 7.15
N SER A 82 -9.97 0.21 6.90
CA SER A 82 -9.60 -0.41 5.62
C SER A 82 -10.46 0.14 4.48
N LEU A 83 -9.98 0.05 3.24
CA LEU A 83 -10.75 0.43 2.06
C LEU A 83 -12.11 -0.29 2.01
N GLY A 84 -12.11 -1.61 2.26
CA GLY A 84 -13.32 -2.43 2.28
C GLY A 84 -14.34 -1.96 3.32
N GLY A 85 -13.88 -1.70 4.55
CA GLY A 85 -14.75 -1.21 5.62
C GLY A 85 -15.27 0.20 5.35
N GLN A 86 -14.46 1.11 4.82
CA GLN A 86 -14.91 2.45 4.46
C GLN A 86 -15.96 2.43 3.34
N LEU A 87 -15.77 1.58 2.32
CA LEU A 87 -16.77 1.35 1.27
C LEU A 87 -18.07 0.78 1.86
N ALA A 88 -17.97 -0.26 2.68
CA ALA A 88 -19.11 -0.90 3.31
C ALA A 88 -19.91 0.08 4.19
N GLN A 89 -19.24 0.89 5.01
CA GLN A 89 -19.89 1.92 5.84
C GLN A 89 -20.58 2.99 5.00
N ARG A 90 -19.96 3.46 3.92
CA ARG A 90 -20.57 4.47 3.04
C ARG A 90 -21.79 3.93 2.30
N LEU A 91 -21.76 2.67 1.88
CA LEU A 91 -22.91 2.01 1.27
C LEU A 91 -24.02 1.74 2.30
N ALA A 92 -23.65 1.34 3.52
CA ALA A 92 -24.58 1.15 4.62
C ALA A 92 -25.36 2.42 4.97
N ARG A 93 -24.68 3.58 5.00
CA ARG A 93 -25.33 4.89 5.18
C ARG A 93 -26.31 5.26 4.06
N ARG A 94 -26.24 4.61 2.91
CA ARG A 94 -27.19 4.75 1.79
C ARG A 94 -28.34 3.73 1.84
N GLY A 95 -28.48 2.97 2.93
CA GLY A 95 -29.59 2.04 3.16
C GLY A 95 -29.34 0.59 2.72
N TRP A 96 -28.10 0.24 2.34
CA TRP A 96 -27.75 -1.13 1.96
C TRP A 96 -27.28 -1.95 3.16
N ARG A 97 -27.57 -3.26 3.17
CA ARG A 97 -26.92 -4.21 4.08
C ARG A 97 -25.71 -4.80 3.38
N ILE A 98 -24.51 -4.53 3.87
CA ILE A 98 -23.28 -4.98 3.22
C ILE A 98 -22.69 -6.15 3.99
N ARG A 99 -22.46 -7.26 3.30
CA ARG A 99 -21.61 -8.36 3.78
C ARG A 99 -20.25 -8.24 3.12
N LEU A 100 -19.26 -7.79 3.88
CA LEU A 100 -17.89 -7.57 3.44
C LEU A 100 -17.05 -8.83 3.64
N ALA A 101 -16.30 -9.21 2.62
CA ALA A 101 -15.24 -10.22 2.68
C ALA A 101 -13.94 -9.69 2.06
N GLY A 102 -12.81 -10.07 2.63
CA GLY A 102 -11.48 -9.71 2.17
C GLY A 102 -10.68 -10.95 1.86
N VAL A 103 -10.19 -11.06 0.63
CA VAL A 103 -9.31 -12.15 0.17
C VAL A 103 -8.00 -11.63 -0.42
N ALA A 104 -7.76 -10.31 -0.26
CA ALA A 104 -6.50 -9.68 -0.61
C ALA A 104 -5.34 -10.24 0.22
N VAL A 105 -4.17 -10.36 -0.40
CA VAL A 105 -2.98 -10.92 0.23
C VAL A 105 -1.84 -9.93 0.06
N SER A 106 -1.27 -9.47 1.18
CA SER A 106 -0.14 -8.53 1.19
C SER A 106 1.00 -9.01 0.28
N GLY A 107 1.59 -8.09 -0.49
CA GLY A 107 2.67 -8.40 -1.43
C GLY A 107 2.25 -9.04 -2.76
N SER A 108 0.94 -9.28 -2.98
CA SER A 108 0.45 -9.86 -4.25
C SER A 108 0.73 -8.99 -5.46
N ARG A 109 0.96 -9.65 -6.59
CA ARG A 109 0.98 -9.06 -7.93
C ARG A 109 -0.22 -9.49 -8.75
N CYS A 110 -0.38 -8.90 -9.93
CA CYS A 110 -1.44 -9.26 -10.88
C CYS A 110 -1.46 -10.77 -11.20
N ARG A 111 -0.29 -11.41 -11.32
CA ARG A 111 -0.16 -12.86 -11.55
C ARG A 111 -0.67 -13.73 -10.39
N ASP A 112 -0.75 -13.16 -9.20
CA ASP A 112 -1.13 -13.84 -7.97
C ASP A 112 -2.65 -13.74 -7.71
N LEU A 113 -3.41 -13.05 -8.57
CA LEU A 113 -4.86 -12.85 -8.43
C LEU A 113 -5.67 -14.14 -8.64
N GLY A 114 -5.16 -15.13 -9.39
CA GLY A 114 -5.89 -16.33 -9.76
C GLY A 114 -6.53 -17.08 -8.57
N PRO A 115 -5.75 -17.43 -7.53
CA PRO A 115 -6.26 -18.02 -6.28
C PRO A 115 -7.24 -17.12 -5.54
N GLN A 116 -6.99 -15.80 -5.48
CA GLN A 116 -7.89 -14.86 -4.80
C GLN A 116 -9.26 -14.79 -5.49
N VAL A 117 -9.31 -14.79 -6.83
CA VAL A 117 -10.56 -14.86 -7.59
C VAL A 117 -11.31 -16.15 -7.30
N SER A 118 -10.61 -17.28 -7.25
CA SER A 118 -11.25 -18.55 -6.91
C SER A 118 -11.88 -18.52 -5.50
N GLN A 119 -11.17 -17.98 -4.52
CA GLN A 119 -11.67 -17.81 -3.15
C GLN A 119 -12.86 -16.85 -3.09
N ALA A 120 -12.77 -15.70 -3.77
CA ALA A 120 -13.85 -14.71 -3.84
C ALA A 120 -15.15 -15.34 -4.37
N LEU A 121 -15.08 -16.11 -5.45
CA LEU A 121 -16.24 -16.69 -6.11
C LEU A 121 -16.98 -17.73 -5.24
N LEU A 122 -16.31 -18.36 -4.26
CA LEU A 122 -17.00 -19.23 -3.28
C LEU A 122 -18.05 -18.47 -2.47
N GLY A 123 -17.81 -17.18 -2.19
CA GLY A 123 -18.72 -16.30 -1.48
C GLY A 123 -19.88 -15.75 -2.33
N ARG A 124 -19.91 -16.06 -3.64
CA ARG A 124 -20.90 -15.55 -4.60
C ARG A 124 -21.11 -14.03 -4.50
N PRO A 125 -20.04 -13.22 -4.62
CA PRO A 125 -20.12 -11.78 -4.42
C PRO A 125 -20.97 -11.11 -5.49
N ASP A 126 -21.63 -10.02 -5.14
CA ASP A 126 -22.33 -9.17 -6.12
C ASP A 126 -21.37 -8.11 -6.70
N ILE A 127 -20.42 -7.65 -5.86
CA ILE A 127 -19.42 -6.65 -6.21
C ILE A 127 -18.03 -7.15 -5.79
N ALA A 128 -17.06 -7.03 -6.70
CA ALA A 128 -15.65 -7.24 -6.44
C ALA A 128 -14.85 -5.95 -6.68
N VAL A 129 -13.97 -5.60 -5.74
CA VAL A 129 -13.01 -4.50 -5.88
C VAL A 129 -11.62 -5.07 -5.84
N ILE A 130 -10.83 -4.84 -6.90
CA ILE A 130 -9.45 -5.27 -7.02
C ILE A 130 -8.53 -4.08 -6.77
N CYS A 131 -7.65 -4.17 -5.77
CA CYS A 131 -6.61 -3.18 -5.49
C CYS A 131 -5.23 -3.80 -5.66
N ILE A 132 -4.60 -3.58 -6.81
CA ILE A 132 -3.38 -4.32 -7.20
C ILE A 132 -2.43 -3.47 -8.04
N GLY A 133 -1.16 -3.86 -8.09
CA GLY A 133 -0.21 -3.36 -9.08
C GLY A 133 0.97 -2.60 -8.48
N ALA A 134 0.93 -2.23 -7.19
CA ALA A 134 2.07 -1.60 -6.53
C ALA A 134 3.28 -2.54 -6.55
N ASN A 135 3.09 -3.83 -6.24
CA ASN A 135 4.16 -4.82 -6.27
C ASN A 135 4.64 -5.17 -7.69
N ASP A 136 3.80 -4.99 -8.71
CA ASP A 136 4.19 -5.17 -10.11
C ASP A 136 5.12 -4.03 -10.54
N ALA A 137 4.76 -2.78 -10.20
CA ALA A 137 5.55 -1.58 -10.47
C ALA A 137 6.91 -1.62 -9.74
N LEU A 138 6.90 -1.91 -8.43
CA LEU A 138 8.13 -2.03 -7.62
C LEU A 138 9.10 -3.09 -8.13
N ARG A 139 8.62 -4.09 -8.88
CA ARG A 139 9.44 -5.18 -9.43
C ARG A 139 9.65 -5.07 -10.93
N GLY A 140 9.27 -3.95 -11.56
CA GLY A 140 9.49 -3.70 -12.98
C GLY A 140 8.79 -4.70 -13.91
N ALA A 141 7.59 -5.16 -13.56
CA ALA A 141 6.83 -6.06 -14.41
C ALA A 141 6.40 -5.37 -15.72
N SER A 142 6.42 -6.11 -16.83
CA SER A 142 5.99 -5.57 -18.13
C SER A 142 4.49 -5.24 -18.13
N LEU A 143 4.10 -4.15 -18.80
CA LEU A 143 2.67 -3.81 -18.99
C LEU A 143 1.91 -4.94 -19.69
N ALA A 144 2.55 -5.68 -20.60
CA ALA A 144 1.95 -6.82 -21.28
C ALA A 144 1.59 -7.95 -20.30
N SER A 145 2.47 -8.29 -19.35
CA SER A 145 2.17 -9.28 -18.31
C SER A 145 1.09 -8.80 -17.36
N ILE A 146 1.17 -7.55 -16.91
CA ILE A 146 0.16 -6.93 -16.03
C ILE A 146 -1.22 -6.98 -16.67
N ARG A 147 -1.34 -6.48 -17.92
CA ARG A 147 -2.61 -6.47 -18.66
C ARG A 147 -3.20 -7.86 -18.83
N ARG A 148 -2.37 -8.85 -19.19
CA ARG A 148 -2.81 -10.24 -19.37
C ARG A 148 -3.32 -10.83 -18.05
N ASP A 149 -2.57 -10.68 -16.98
CA ASP A 149 -2.86 -11.37 -15.72
C ASP A 149 -4.03 -10.69 -14.98
N LEU A 150 -4.08 -9.35 -14.98
CA LEU A 150 -5.24 -8.59 -14.49
C LEU A 150 -6.49 -8.84 -15.35
N GLY A 151 -6.35 -8.84 -16.69
CA GLY A 151 -7.45 -9.12 -17.61
C GLY A 151 -8.10 -10.48 -17.33
N ARG A 152 -7.29 -11.53 -17.15
CA ARG A 152 -7.80 -12.87 -16.76
C ARG A 152 -8.58 -12.86 -15.45
N ALA A 153 -8.15 -12.08 -14.45
CA ALA A 153 -8.84 -11.98 -13.17
C ALA A 153 -10.20 -11.27 -13.33
N VAL A 154 -10.21 -10.14 -14.05
CA VAL A 154 -11.43 -9.37 -14.35
C VAL A 154 -12.41 -10.20 -15.18
N ASP A 155 -11.96 -10.83 -16.25
CA ASP A 155 -12.78 -11.64 -17.15
C ASP A 155 -13.48 -12.77 -16.37
N ARG A 156 -12.77 -13.44 -15.45
CA ARG A 156 -13.35 -14.51 -14.61
C ARG A 156 -14.45 -13.99 -13.68
N LEU A 157 -14.26 -12.83 -13.06
CA LEU A 157 -15.26 -12.22 -12.17
C LEU A 157 -16.49 -11.76 -12.96
N VAL A 158 -16.27 -11.04 -14.07
CA VAL A 158 -17.35 -10.54 -14.93
C VAL A 158 -18.14 -11.69 -15.57
N SER A 159 -17.46 -12.73 -16.06
CA SER A 159 -18.13 -13.92 -16.62
C SER A 159 -18.95 -14.70 -15.58
N SER A 160 -18.66 -14.48 -14.29
CA SER A 160 -19.43 -15.05 -13.18
C SER A 160 -20.58 -14.14 -12.72
N GLY A 161 -20.84 -13.03 -13.43
CA GLY A 161 -21.91 -12.08 -13.11
C GLY A 161 -21.56 -11.06 -12.02
N VAL A 162 -20.29 -10.94 -11.63
CA VAL A 162 -19.85 -10.05 -10.55
C VAL A 162 -19.53 -8.66 -11.10
N GLN A 163 -20.10 -7.60 -10.51
CA GLN A 163 -19.72 -6.23 -10.85
C GLN A 163 -18.30 -5.95 -10.36
N THR A 164 -17.39 -5.63 -11.27
CA THR A 164 -15.96 -5.57 -10.95
C THR A 164 -15.41 -4.16 -11.11
N PHE A 165 -14.74 -3.67 -10.06
CA PHE A 165 -14.03 -2.40 -10.04
C PHE A 165 -12.55 -2.65 -9.82
N VAL A 166 -11.69 -1.87 -10.49
CA VAL A 166 -10.24 -2.01 -10.38
C VAL A 166 -9.62 -0.67 -9.99
N GLY A 167 -8.87 -0.66 -8.89
CA GLY A 167 -7.95 0.40 -8.53
C GLY A 167 -6.51 -0.10 -8.73
N THR A 168 -5.77 0.50 -9.65
CA THR A 168 -4.38 0.14 -9.92
C THR A 168 -3.40 1.12 -9.29
N CYS A 169 -2.12 0.74 -9.23
CA CYS A 169 -1.04 1.68 -8.97
C CYS A 169 -1.07 2.80 -10.03
N PRO A 170 -1.01 4.09 -9.63
CA PRO A 170 -0.89 5.20 -10.56
C PRO A 170 0.47 5.16 -11.27
N ASP A 171 0.62 5.96 -12.32
CA ASP A 171 1.91 6.14 -12.96
C ASP A 171 2.91 6.77 -11.97
N LEU A 172 3.81 5.96 -11.45
CA LEU A 172 4.84 6.39 -10.50
C LEU A 172 5.86 7.32 -11.16
N GLY A 173 6.08 7.22 -12.47
CA GLY A 173 6.96 8.13 -13.20
C GLY A 173 6.37 9.54 -13.37
N ALA A 174 5.05 9.68 -13.24
CA ALA A 174 4.40 10.99 -13.23
C ALA A 174 4.52 11.70 -11.87
N SER A 175 4.97 11.01 -10.82
CA SER A 175 5.16 11.61 -9.50
C SER A 175 6.55 12.21 -9.38
N GLY A 176 6.65 13.54 -9.28
CA GLY A 176 7.93 14.25 -9.09
C GLY A 176 8.68 13.93 -7.78
N ALA A 177 8.11 13.06 -6.93
CA ALA A 177 8.74 12.51 -5.74
C ALA A 177 9.58 11.26 -6.02
N LEU A 178 9.36 10.59 -7.16
CA LEU A 178 10.11 9.43 -7.61
C LEU A 178 10.95 9.84 -8.83
N ASP A 179 12.01 10.58 -8.54
CA ASP A 179 12.99 11.00 -9.54
C ASP A 179 13.55 9.75 -10.25
N GLN A 180 13.37 9.68 -11.57
CA GLN A 180 13.96 8.62 -12.38
C GLN A 180 15.40 9.05 -12.76
N PRO A 181 16.38 8.13 -12.74
CA PRO A 181 17.74 8.42 -13.20
C PRO A 181 17.82 8.77 -14.69
#